data_AF-A0A958ZAL3-F1
#
_entry.id   AF-A0A958ZAL3-F1
#
_cell.length_a   1.000
_cell.length_b   1.000
_cell.length_c   1.000
_cell.angle_alpha   90.00
_cell.angle_beta   90.00
_cell.angle_gamma   90.00
#
_symmetry.space_group_name_H-M   'P 1'
#
loop_
_entity.id
_entity.type
_entity.pdbx_description
1 polymer ?
#
loop_
_entity_poly.entity_id
_entity_poly.type
_entity_poly.pdbx_seq_one_letter_code
_entity_poly.pdbx_strand_id
1 'polypeptide(L)'
;MSKTISGFSKLSKEEKIDWIAQTYFQNIPEAIKILKQYWNTDSKLQRLHDDFIENTVSNFYLPYALAPNFIINGTHYTIPMVVEESSVVAAASLVAKFWSGKGGFRAEVLSTTKVGHVHFIYKGDKQHLKNYFEGVKSDLLKATEPITENMRKRGGGILGINLKDKTDKLDNYYQLEVTFETKDSMGANFINSCLEAIANTFRQDDLEIVMSILSNYVPECLVRAEVSCPIRDFTGEDPEYYARRFYNAVQIANAEPYRA
;
A
#
# COMPACT_ATOMS: atom_id res chain seq x y z
N MET A 1 -28.24 -20.13 20.20
CA MET A 1 -28.66 -19.62 18.87
C MET A 1 -27.88 -20.33 17.77
N SER A 2 -28.39 -20.36 16.54
CA SER A 2 -27.59 -20.74 15.37
C SER A 2 -26.38 -19.82 15.27
N LYS A 3 -25.17 -20.37 15.12
CA LYS A 3 -23.95 -19.60 14.89
C LYS A 3 -23.83 -19.11 13.44
N THR A 4 -24.68 -19.62 12.55
CA THR A 4 -24.76 -19.21 11.15
C THR A 4 -25.86 -18.16 11.00
N ILE A 5 -25.51 -17.01 10.42
CA ILE A 5 -26.42 -15.89 10.14
C ILE A 5 -26.37 -15.50 8.67
N SER A 6 -27.54 -15.31 8.05
CA SER A 6 -27.68 -14.73 6.72
C SER A 6 -28.09 -13.26 6.84
N GLY A 7 -27.57 -12.42 5.95
CA GLY A 7 -27.93 -10.99 5.91
C GLY A 7 -27.37 -10.13 7.03
N PHE A 8 -26.30 -10.55 7.72
CA PHE A 8 -25.66 -9.79 8.81
C PHE A 8 -25.31 -8.34 8.42
N SER A 9 -24.88 -8.13 7.17
CA SER A 9 -24.56 -6.79 6.67
C SER A 9 -25.73 -5.82 6.66
N LYS A 10 -26.97 -6.32 6.55
CA LYS A 10 -28.21 -5.54 6.55
C LYS A 10 -28.66 -5.11 7.94
N LEU A 11 -28.11 -5.71 8.99
CA LEU A 11 -28.42 -5.35 10.37
C LEU A 11 -27.88 -3.96 10.70
N SER A 12 -28.61 -3.22 11.54
CA SER A 12 -28.11 -2.03 12.22
C SER A 12 -26.92 -2.38 13.11
N LYS A 13 -26.15 -1.38 13.51
CA LYS A 13 -24.94 -1.58 14.32
C LYS A 13 -25.27 -2.20 15.68
N GLU A 14 -26.37 -1.76 16.29
CA GLU A 14 -26.91 -2.30 17.53
C GLU A 14 -27.35 -3.75 17.38
N GLU A 15 -28.08 -4.08 16.31
CA GLU A 15 -28.49 -5.47 16.04
C GLU A 15 -27.29 -6.39 15.79
N LYS A 16 -26.24 -5.88 15.14
CA LYS A 16 -24.96 -6.61 14.97
C LYS A 16 -24.32 -6.90 16.34
N ILE A 17 -24.25 -5.90 17.22
CA ILE A 17 -23.73 -6.06 18.59
C ILE A 17 -24.57 -7.07 19.37
N ASP A 18 -25.89 -6.95 19.34
CA ASP A 18 -26.80 -7.81 20.10
C ASP A 18 -26.68 -9.26 19.63
N TRP A 19 -26.62 -9.48 18.31
CA TRP A 19 -26.41 -10.82 17.75
C TRP A 19 -25.07 -11.41 18.18
N ILE A 20 -23.98 -10.64 18.11
CA ILE A 20 -22.64 -11.09 18.55
C ILE A 20 -22.66 -11.43 20.05
N ALA A 21 -23.21 -10.55 20.88
CA ALA A 21 -23.26 -10.72 22.32
C ALA A 21 -24.05 -11.98 22.71
N GLN A 22 -25.25 -12.16 22.15
CA GLN A 22 -26.11 -13.32 22.42
C GLN A 22 -25.55 -14.64 21.89
N THR A 23 -24.78 -14.60 20.81
CA THR A 23 -24.27 -15.81 20.14
C THR A 23 -22.97 -16.31 20.77
N TYR A 24 -22.09 -15.42 21.21
CA TYR A 24 -20.71 -15.76 21.59
C TYR A 24 -20.34 -15.46 23.04
N PHE A 25 -21.10 -14.66 23.78
CA PHE A 25 -20.73 -14.24 25.13
C PHE A 25 -21.68 -14.82 26.19
N GLN A 26 -21.09 -15.24 27.32
CA GLN A 26 -21.87 -15.69 28.48
C GLN A 26 -22.46 -14.50 29.26
N ASN A 27 -21.69 -13.41 29.39
CA ASN A 27 -22.13 -12.17 30.02
C ASN A 27 -22.50 -11.14 28.94
N ILE A 28 -23.73 -11.23 28.46
CA ILE A 28 -24.27 -10.40 27.37
C ILE A 28 -24.21 -8.90 27.72
N PRO A 29 -24.68 -8.43 28.90
CA PRO A 29 -24.64 -7.00 29.22
C PRO A 29 -23.23 -6.41 29.21
N GLU A 30 -22.23 -7.13 29.73
CA GLU A 30 -20.85 -6.64 29.75
C GLU A 30 -20.25 -6.61 28.34
N ALA A 31 -20.52 -7.61 27.50
CA ALA A 31 -20.05 -7.63 26.11
C ALA A 31 -20.58 -6.42 25.31
N ILE A 32 -21.87 -6.12 25.42
CA ILE A 32 -22.50 -4.96 24.78
C ILE A 32 -21.85 -3.66 25.27
N LYS A 33 -21.64 -3.55 26.59
CA LYS A 33 -21.01 -2.38 27.20
C LYS A 33 -19.60 -2.15 26.70
N ILE A 34 -18.75 -3.19 26.65
CA ILE A 34 -17.38 -3.11 26.13
C ILE A 34 -17.38 -2.68 24.65
N LEU A 35 -18.23 -3.29 23.82
CA LEU A 35 -18.30 -2.94 22.39
C LEU A 35 -18.75 -1.49 22.18
N LYS A 36 -19.61 -0.94 23.05
CA LYS A 36 -20.03 0.47 22.99
C LYS A 36 -19.05 1.43 23.64
N GLN A 37 -18.09 0.96 24.43
CA GLN A 37 -17.16 1.81 25.20
C GLN A 37 -16.34 2.75 24.32
N TYR A 38 -15.95 2.29 23.12
CA TYR A 38 -15.12 3.06 22.19
C TYR A 38 -15.91 3.83 21.15
N TRP A 39 -17.24 3.93 21.29
CA TRP A 39 -18.03 4.74 20.39
C TRP A 39 -17.79 6.23 20.64
N ASN A 40 -17.67 6.99 19.56
CA ASN A 40 -17.65 8.43 19.65
C ASN A 40 -19.04 8.92 20.06
N THR A 41 -19.06 9.88 20.99
CA THR A 41 -20.31 10.53 21.42
C THR A 41 -20.88 11.45 20.34
N ASP A 42 -20.01 12.00 19.47
CA ASP A 42 -20.42 12.71 18.27
C ASP A 42 -20.90 11.70 17.21
N SER A 43 -22.20 11.75 16.91
CA SER A 43 -22.85 10.83 15.96
C SER A 43 -22.42 11.03 14.51
N LYS A 44 -22.04 12.26 14.10
CA LYS A 44 -21.52 12.52 12.76
C LYS A 44 -20.13 11.93 12.62
N LEU A 45 -19.29 12.10 13.64
CA LEU A 45 -17.96 11.50 13.68
C LEU A 45 -18.05 9.97 13.70
N GLN A 46 -18.90 9.40 14.56
CA GLN A 46 -19.08 7.95 14.60
C GLN A 46 -19.54 7.39 13.24
N ARG A 47 -20.48 8.07 12.59
CA ARG A 47 -20.95 7.68 11.25
C ARG A 47 -19.81 7.68 10.23
N LEU A 48 -18.94 8.68 10.25
CA LEU A 48 -17.77 8.72 9.36
C LEU A 48 -16.88 7.48 9.55
N HIS A 49 -16.64 7.05 10.79
CA HIS A 49 -15.88 5.84 11.07
C HIS A 49 -16.62 4.56 10.65
N ASP A 50 -17.94 4.55 10.77
CA ASP A 50 -18.76 3.41 10.35
C ASP A 50 -18.81 3.25 8.83
N ASP A 51 -18.64 4.34 8.07
CA ASP A 51 -18.65 4.34 6.61
C ASP A 51 -17.29 3.92 5.99
N PHE A 52 -16.25 3.66 6.78
CA PHE A 52 -14.93 3.26 6.26
C PHE A 52 -14.87 1.81 5.77
N ILE A 53 -15.54 0.89 6.46
CA ILE A 53 -15.61 -0.53 6.11
C ILE A 53 -16.98 -1.08 6.48
N GLU A 54 -17.34 -2.26 5.97
CA GLU A 54 -18.58 -2.91 6.32
C GLU A 54 -18.53 -3.59 7.70
N ASN A 55 -19.71 -3.86 8.28
CA ASN A 55 -19.87 -4.65 9.51
C ASN A 55 -19.13 -4.09 10.75
N THR A 56 -18.89 -2.78 10.81
CA THR A 56 -18.33 -2.15 12.00
C THR A 56 -19.27 -2.32 13.19
N VAL A 57 -18.69 -2.63 14.35
CA VAL A 57 -19.42 -2.76 15.63
C VAL A 57 -18.82 -1.88 16.72
N SER A 58 -17.55 -1.49 16.59
CA SER A 58 -16.88 -0.58 17.51
C SER A 58 -15.69 0.08 16.81
N ASN A 59 -15.07 1.04 17.49
CA ASN A 59 -13.80 1.62 17.08
C ASN A 59 -12.66 0.94 17.85
N PHE A 60 -11.46 0.98 17.29
CA PHE A 60 -10.24 0.57 17.96
C PHE A 60 -9.25 1.73 17.96
N TYR A 61 -8.78 2.13 19.13
CA TYR A 61 -7.86 3.26 19.27
C TYR A 61 -6.43 2.77 19.44
N LEU A 62 -5.53 3.37 18.67
CA LEU A 62 -4.08 3.25 18.84
C LEU A 62 -3.51 4.60 19.29
N PRO A 63 -2.42 4.61 20.09
CA PRO A 63 -1.76 5.85 20.48
C PRO A 63 -1.34 6.66 19.26
N TYR A 64 -1.74 7.93 19.23
CA TYR A 64 -1.27 8.91 18.25
C TYR A 64 -0.16 9.75 18.88
N ALA A 65 1.05 9.63 18.35
CA ALA A 65 2.25 10.24 18.90
C ALA A 65 2.97 11.12 17.87
N LEU A 66 3.89 11.95 18.35
CA LEU A 66 4.67 12.88 17.53
C LEU A 66 6.16 12.60 17.71
N ALA A 67 6.89 12.45 16.61
CA ALA A 67 8.34 12.36 16.58
C ALA A 67 8.96 13.66 16.02
N PRO A 68 9.47 14.57 16.89
CA PRO A 68 10.05 15.84 16.47
C PRO A 68 11.50 15.70 15.97
N ASN A 69 12.08 16.83 15.55
CA ASN A 69 13.49 17.03 15.21
C ASN A 69 13.96 16.44 13.87
N PHE A 70 13.05 15.99 13.01
CA PHE A 70 13.43 15.60 11.66
C PHE A 70 13.79 16.85 10.84
N ILE A 71 14.99 16.84 10.26
CA ILE A 71 15.36 17.78 9.20
C ILE A 71 15.48 16.94 7.93
N ILE A 72 14.61 17.17 6.95
CA ILE A 72 14.60 16.44 5.68
C ILE A 72 14.79 17.47 4.56
N ASN A 73 15.85 17.32 3.76
CA ASN A 73 16.23 18.27 2.72
C ASN A 73 16.27 19.73 3.22
N GLY A 74 16.82 19.93 4.42
CA GLY A 74 16.92 21.24 5.07
C GLY A 74 15.63 21.79 5.69
N THR A 75 14.51 21.06 5.62
CA THR A 75 13.23 21.49 6.18
C THR A 75 12.90 20.75 7.47
N HIS A 76 12.44 21.48 8.49
CA HIS A 76 12.06 20.90 9.78
C HIS A 76 10.67 20.25 9.73
N TYR A 77 10.56 19.03 10.26
CA TYR A 77 9.33 18.26 10.36
C TYR A 77 9.13 17.69 11.77
N THR A 78 7.86 17.56 12.14
CA THR A 78 7.40 16.71 13.25
C THR A 78 6.54 15.61 12.65
N ILE A 79 6.96 14.36 12.77
CA ILE A 79 6.33 13.22 12.10
C ILE A 79 5.25 12.63 13.01
N PRO A 80 3.99 12.54 12.56
CA PRO A 80 2.95 11.81 13.29
C PRO A 80 3.15 10.30 13.16
N MET A 81 2.95 9.56 14.24
CA MET A 81 3.11 8.11 14.31
C MET A 81 1.92 7.50 15.06
N VAL A 82 1.39 6.37 14.56
CA VAL A 82 0.34 5.59 15.22
C VAL A 82 0.87 4.18 15.44
N VAL A 83 1.20 3.83 16.69
CA VAL A 83 1.86 2.57 17.06
C VAL A 83 1.61 2.24 18.53
N GLU A 84 1.52 0.96 18.86
CA GLU A 84 1.34 0.45 20.23
C GLU A 84 2.67 0.10 20.91
N GLU A 85 3.71 -0.18 20.13
CA GLU A 85 5.01 -0.62 20.63
C GLU A 85 5.74 0.50 21.38
N SER A 86 6.16 0.17 22.60
CA SER A 86 6.94 1.07 23.45
C SER A 86 8.30 1.38 22.82
N SER A 87 8.85 2.55 23.17
CA SER A 87 10.18 3.02 22.71
C SER A 87 10.30 3.38 21.22
N VAL A 88 9.42 2.94 20.32
CA VAL A 88 9.52 3.23 18.87
C VAL A 88 9.58 4.73 18.59
N VAL A 89 8.62 5.50 19.09
CA VAL A 89 8.54 6.95 18.87
C VAL A 89 9.71 7.67 19.55
N ALA A 90 10.10 7.21 20.74
CA ALA A 90 11.23 7.78 21.48
C ALA A 90 12.56 7.55 20.74
N ALA A 91 12.79 6.36 20.20
CA ALA A 91 13.96 6.02 19.40
C ALA A 91 14.01 6.82 18.09
N ALA A 92 12.88 6.92 17.37
CA ALA A 92 12.79 7.75 16.16
C ALA A 92 13.16 9.22 16.45
N SER A 93 12.61 9.79 17.53
CA SER A 93 12.88 11.17 17.96
C SER A 93 14.33 11.39 18.37
N LEU A 94 14.93 10.39 19.06
CA LEU A 94 16.34 10.42 19.47
C LEU A 94 17.27 10.41 18.25
N VAL A 95 17.01 9.51 17.29
CA VAL A 95 17.79 9.40 16.05
C VAL A 95 17.63 10.65 15.18
N ALA A 96 16.42 11.19 15.09
CA ALA A 96 16.17 12.45 14.38
C ALA A 96 16.95 13.61 14.99
N LYS A 97 16.92 13.75 16.32
CA LYS A 97 17.72 14.75 17.05
C LYS A 97 19.23 14.54 16.87
N PHE A 98 19.69 13.29 16.85
CA PHE A 98 21.10 12.98 16.63
C PHE A 98 21.57 13.44 15.24
N TRP A 99 20.78 13.17 14.20
CA TRP A 99 21.13 13.54 12.82
C TRP A 99 20.85 15.01 12.50
N SER A 100 19.93 15.68 13.19
CA SER A 100 19.65 17.11 12.96
C SER A 100 20.88 17.99 13.21
N GLY A 101 21.69 17.66 14.21
CA GLY A 101 22.98 18.31 14.46
C GLY A 101 24.09 17.97 13.45
N LYS A 102 23.82 17.11 12.47
CA LYS A 102 24.77 16.58 11.49
C LYS A 102 24.33 16.81 10.03
N GLY A 103 23.38 17.72 9.81
CA GLY A 103 22.85 18.04 8.48
C GLY A 103 21.50 17.39 8.14
N GLY A 104 20.99 16.51 9.01
CA GLY A 104 19.70 15.86 8.84
C GLY A 104 19.71 14.76 7.78
N PHE A 105 18.51 14.44 7.30
CA PHE A 105 18.25 13.46 6.26
C PHE A 105 18.21 14.15 4.90
N ARG A 106 18.79 13.49 3.90
CA ARG A 106 18.56 13.82 2.49
C ARG A 106 17.63 12.77 1.90
N ALA A 107 16.62 13.20 1.17
CA ALA A 107 15.65 12.32 0.53
C ALA A 107 15.44 12.71 -0.93
N GLU A 108 15.31 11.70 -1.79
CA GLU A 108 15.10 11.87 -3.23
C GLU A 108 14.05 10.86 -3.72
N VAL A 109 13.07 11.35 -4.47
CA VAL A 109 12.11 10.50 -5.19
C VAL A 109 12.77 10.07 -6.49
N LEU A 110 13.12 8.79 -6.61
CA LEU A 110 13.81 8.26 -7.78
C LEU A 110 12.82 7.96 -8.91
N SER A 111 11.64 7.44 -8.57
CA SER A 111 10.55 7.22 -9.52
C SER A 111 9.22 7.04 -8.77
N THR A 112 8.11 7.33 -9.44
CA THR A 112 6.73 7.24 -8.92
C THR A 112 5.86 6.28 -9.72
N THR A 113 6.49 5.52 -10.63
CA THR A 113 5.82 4.66 -11.59
C THR A 113 5.19 3.47 -10.88
N LYS A 114 3.89 3.31 -11.07
CA LYS A 114 3.12 2.17 -10.57
C LYS A 114 2.84 1.19 -11.70
N VAL A 115 2.59 -0.06 -11.36
CA VAL A 115 2.31 -1.11 -12.34
C VAL A 115 1.05 -1.86 -11.98
N GLY A 116 0.30 -2.27 -12.99
CA GLY A 116 -0.84 -3.14 -12.88
C GLY A 116 -0.88 -4.10 -14.07
N HIS A 117 -1.66 -5.16 -13.93
CA HIS A 117 -1.64 -6.27 -14.88
C HIS A 117 -3.04 -6.72 -15.25
N VAL A 118 -3.22 -7.04 -16.53
CA VAL A 118 -4.27 -7.94 -16.99
C VAL A 118 -3.63 -9.31 -17.19
N HIS A 119 -4.00 -10.27 -16.36
CA HIS A 119 -3.49 -11.64 -16.37
C HIS A 119 -4.43 -12.54 -17.17
N PHE A 120 -3.87 -13.35 -18.08
CA PHE A 120 -4.70 -14.19 -18.94
C PHE A 120 -4.00 -15.46 -19.42
N ILE A 121 -4.80 -16.45 -19.79
CA ILE A 121 -4.35 -17.71 -20.38
C ILE A 121 -4.68 -17.70 -21.88
N TYR A 122 -3.70 -18.09 -22.70
CA TYR A 122 -3.85 -18.21 -24.15
C TYR A 122 -3.09 -19.41 -24.69
N LYS A 123 -3.82 -20.36 -25.30
CA LYS A 123 -3.27 -21.64 -25.78
C LYS A 123 -2.87 -21.63 -27.26
N GLY A 124 -3.13 -20.53 -27.96
CA GLY A 124 -2.82 -20.39 -29.38
C GLY A 124 -1.36 -20.03 -29.65
N ASP A 125 -1.11 -19.57 -30.88
CA ASP A 125 0.24 -19.23 -31.33
C ASP A 125 0.75 -17.88 -30.76
N LYS A 126 1.98 -17.88 -30.27
CA LYS A 126 2.61 -16.70 -29.65
C LYS A 126 2.75 -15.51 -30.60
N GLN A 127 3.09 -15.78 -31.86
CA GLN A 127 3.27 -14.73 -32.85
C GLN A 127 1.92 -14.12 -33.24
N HIS A 128 0.88 -14.94 -33.33
CA HIS A 128 -0.49 -14.48 -33.51
C HIS A 128 -0.92 -13.54 -32.38
N LEU A 129 -0.74 -13.93 -31.12
CA LEU A 129 -1.07 -13.09 -29.95
C LEU A 129 -0.32 -11.75 -29.97
N LYS A 130 0.98 -11.79 -30.30
CA LYS A 130 1.80 -10.57 -30.41
C LYS A 130 1.27 -9.64 -31.50
N ASN A 131 0.96 -10.17 -32.68
CA ASN A 131 0.40 -9.38 -33.78
C ASN A 131 -0.97 -8.81 -33.43
N TYR A 132 -1.83 -9.60 -32.77
CA TYR A 132 -3.12 -9.13 -32.26
C TYR A 132 -2.94 -7.97 -31.29
N PHE A 133 -2.08 -8.13 -30.27
CA PHE A 133 -1.79 -7.08 -29.29
C PHE A 133 -1.32 -5.78 -29.95
N GLU A 134 -0.36 -5.83 -30.87
CA GLU A 134 0.11 -4.63 -31.57
C GLU A 134 -1.00 -3.98 -32.42
N GLY A 135 -1.88 -4.78 -33.01
CA GLY A 135 -3.03 -4.30 -33.78
C GLY A 135 -4.08 -3.58 -32.93
N VAL A 136 -4.34 -4.05 -31.71
CA VAL A 136 -5.36 -3.46 -30.81
C VAL A 136 -4.81 -2.49 -29.79
N LYS A 137 -3.48 -2.34 -29.66
CA LYS A 137 -2.82 -1.52 -28.64
C LYS A 137 -3.36 -0.09 -28.56
N SER A 138 -3.63 0.54 -29.71
CA SER A 138 -4.22 1.88 -29.75
C SER A 138 -5.64 1.89 -29.17
N ASP A 139 -6.45 0.88 -29.47
CA ASP A 139 -7.83 0.79 -29.00
C ASP A 139 -7.90 0.45 -27.51
N LEU A 140 -6.95 -0.33 -26.99
CA LEU A 140 -6.79 -0.55 -25.54
C LEU A 140 -6.58 0.77 -24.79
N LEU A 141 -5.73 1.65 -25.32
CA LEU A 141 -5.49 2.97 -24.71
C LEU A 141 -6.72 3.87 -24.84
N LYS A 142 -7.38 3.89 -26.01
CA LYS A 142 -8.61 4.67 -26.24
C LYS A 142 -9.73 4.28 -25.28
N ALA A 143 -9.88 2.99 -24.98
CA ALA A 143 -10.89 2.49 -24.04
C ALA A 143 -10.76 3.10 -22.63
N THR A 144 -9.56 3.54 -22.26
CA THR A 144 -9.30 4.17 -20.96
C THR A 144 -9.45 5.70 -20.97
N GLU A 145 -9.71 6.33 -22.12
CA GLU A 145 -9.74 7.79 -22.22
C GLU A 145 -10.72 8.49 -21.26
N PRO A 146 -11.96 8.00 -21.07
CA PRO A 146 -12.90 8.61 -20.12
C PRO A 146 -12.42 8.51 -18.67
N ILE A 147 -11.74 7.40 -18.33
CA ILE A 147 -11.21 7.15 -16.98
C ILE A 147 -9.97 8.01 -16.71
N THR A 148 -9.11 8.15 -17.72
CA THR A 148 -7.81 8.84 -17.63
C THR A 148 -7.89 10.35 -17.84
N GLU A 149 -9.01 10.91 -18.30
CA GLU A 149 -9.15 12.33 -18.63
C GLU A 149 -8.64 13.27 -17.52
N ASN A 150 -9.17 13.11 -16.30
CA ASN A 150 -8.79 13.96 -15.17
C ASN A 150 -7.37 13.69 -14.67
N MET A 151 -6.90 12.45 -14.76
CA MET A 151 -5.53 12.12 -14.38
C MET A 151 -4.52 12.73 -15.36
N ARG A 152 -4.81 12.71 -16.66
CA ARG A 152 -4.01 13.38 -17.70
C ARG A 152 -3.98 14.89 -17.54
N LYS A 153 -5.10 15.53 -17.16
CA LYS A 153 -5.13 16.97 -16.81
C LYS A 153 -4.18 17.33 -15.68
N ARG A 154 -3.91 16.40 -14.75
CA ARG A 154 -2.94 16.56 -13.65
C ARG A 154 -1.51 16.16 -14.04
N GLY A 155 -1.28 15.79 -15.31
CA GLY A 155 0.01 15.34 -15.84
C GLY A 155 0.36 13.89 -15.53
N GLY A 156 -0.60 13.06 -15.11
CA GLY A 156 -0.45 11.61 -14.92
C GLY A 156 -1.12 10.81 -16.03
N GLY A 157 -1.45 9.55 -15.75
CA GLY A 157 -2.16 8.65 -16.65
C GLY A 157 -1.39 7.36 -16.92
N ILE A 158 -1.71 6.71 -18.04
CA ILE A 158 -1.00 5.51 -18.50
C ILE A 158 0.29 5.95 -19.21
N LEU A 159 1.42 5.40 -18.77
CA LEU A 159 2.74 5.64 -19.35
C LEU A 159 3.06 4.63 -20.47
N GLY A 160 2.49 3.43 -20.41
CA GLY A 160 2.78 2.37 -21.36
C GLY A 160 2.02 1.09 -21.10
N ILE A 161 1.94 0.24 -22.12
CA ILE A 161 1.37 -1.10 -22.09
C ILE A 161 2.27 -2.07 -22.87
N ASN A 162 2.59 -3.21 -22.25
CA ASN A 162 3.48 -4.22 -22.79
C ASN A 162 2.89 -5.63 -22.61
N LEU A 163 2.87 -6.42 -23.67
CA LEU A 163 2.61 -7.86 -23.56
C LEU A 163 3.86 -8.57 -23.03
N LYS A 164 3.70 -9.38 -21.98
CA LYS A 164 4.76 -10.27 -21.47
C LYS A 164 4.34 -11.72 -21.59
N ASP A 165 5.24 -12.52 -22.14
CA ASP A 165 5.20 -13.98 -22.11
C ASP A 165 5.71 -14.46 -20.75
N LYS A 166 4.91 -15.29 -20.07
CA LYS A 166 5.22 -15.91 -18.78
C LYS A 166 5.05 -17.43 -18.84
N THR A 167 5.07 -18.00 -20.04
CA THR A 167 4.94 -19.44 -20.27
C THR A 167 6.10 -20.25 -19.69
N ASP A 168 7.23 -19.63 -19.38
CA ASP A 168 8.35 -20.24 -18.65
C ASP A 168 8.06 -20.42 -17.14
N LYS A 169 7.03 -19.73 -16.62
CA LYS A 169 6.62 -19.78 -15.21
C LYS A 169 5.32 -20.55 -14.99
N LEU A 170 4.39 -20.46 -15.94
CA LEU A 170 3.10 -21.15 -15.89
C LEU A 170 2.60 -21.41 -17.32
N ASP A 171 2.14 -22.62 -17.60
CA ASP A 171 1.70 -23.01 -18.94
C ASP A 171 0.65 -22.04 -19.50
N ASN A 172 0.88 -21.59 -20.74
CA ASN A 172 -0.01 -20.71 -21.50
C ASN A 172 -0.30 -19.34 -20.85
N TYR A 173 0.51 -18.91 -19.89
CA TYR A 173 0.30 -17.69 -19.12
C TYR A 173 0.97 -16.46 -19.75
N TYR A 174 0.19 -15.38 -19.85
CA TYR A 174 0.63 -14.07 -20.34
C TYR A 174 0.07 -12.95 -19.46
N GLN A 175 0.67 -11.77 -19.58
CA GLN A 175 0.18 -10.56 -18.92
C GLN A 175 0.28 -9.35 -19.84
N LEU A 176 -0.72 -8.46 -19.80
CA LEU A 176 -0.55 -7.08 -20.22
C LEU A 176 -0.06 -6.29 -19.00
N GLU A 177 1.20 -5.90 -19.01
CA GLU A 177 1.81 -5.00 -18.02
C GLU A 177 1.49 -3.56 -18.42
N VAL A 178 0.80 -2.83 -17.54
CA VAL A 178 0.44 -1.42 -17.74
C VAL A 178 1.12 -0.58 -16.67
N THR A 179 1.85 0.44 -17.09
CA THR A 179 2.56 1.36 -16.19
C THR A 179 1.82 2.69 -16.08
N PHE A 180 1.79 3.28 -14.88
CA PHE A 180 0.97 4.45 -14.55
C PHE A 180 1.74 5.52 -13.79
N GLU A 181 1.37 6.77 -14.02
CA GLU A 181 1.66 7.91 -13.17
C GLU A 181 0.36 8.38 -12.50
N THR A 182 0.32 8.39 -11.17
CA THR A 182 -0.90 8.65 -10.39
C THR A 182 -0.83 9.92 -9.53
N LYS A 183 0.25 10.70 -9.70
CA LYS A 183 0.54 11.93 -8.94
C LYS A 183 0.39 11.67 -7.44
N ASP A 184 -0.40 12.48 -6.75
CA ASP A 184 -0.53 12.44 -5.29
C ASP A 184 -1.43 11.30 -4.79
N SER A 185 -2.02 10.51 -5.69
CA SER A 185 -2.88 9.39 -5.30
C SER A 185 -2.12 8.07 -5.29
N MET A 186 -2.50 7.17 -4.36
CA MET A 186 -2.07 5.76 -4.44
C MET A 186 -2.51 5.13 -5.77
N GLY A 187 -3.73 5.46 -6.23
CA GLY A 187 -4.20 5.13 -7.56
C GLY A 187 -4.79 3.73 -7.73
N ALA A 188 -5.03 2.96 -6.66
CA ALA A 188 -5.56 1.59 -6.76
C ALA A 188 -6.86 1.50 -7.59
N ASN A 189 -7.89 2.27 -7.23
CA ASN A 189 -9.17 2.28 -7.95
C ASN A 189 -8.99 2.73 -9.41
N PHE A 190 -8.19 3.78 -9.63
CA PHE A 190 -7.91 4.31 -10.97
C PHE A 190 -7.23 3.27 -11.87
N ILE A 191 -6.20 2.60 -11.35
CA ILE A 191 -5.47 1.54 -12.05
C ILE A 191 -6.41 0.38 -12.37
N ASN A 192 -7.14 -0.13 -11.38
CA ASN A 192 -8.04 -1.26 -11.58
C ASN A 192 -9.12 -0.96 -12.62
N SER A 193 -9.77 0.21 -12.57
CA SER A 193 -10.75 0.61 -13.59
C SER A 193 -10.14 0.70 -14.99
N CYS A 194 -8.90 1.19 -15.13
CA CYS A 194 -8.21 1.18 -16.41
C CYS A 194 -7.92 -0.25 -16.89
N LEU A 195 -7.45 -1.13 -16.01
CA LEU A 195 -7.14 -2.52 -16.34
C LEU A 195 -8.41 -3.29 -16.74
N GLU A 196 -9.53 -3.07 -16.06
CA GLU A 196 -10.83 -3.66 -16.41
C GLU A 196 -11.30 -3.20 -17.81
N ALA A 197 -11.16 -1.90 -18.12
CA ALA A 197 -11.47 -1.39 -19.44
C ALA A 197 -10.57 -2.02 -20.51
N ILE A 198 -9.26 -2.09 -20.27
CA ILE A 198 -8.29 -2.75 -21.16
C ILE A 198 -8.64 -4.23 -21.35
N ALA A 199 -8.94 -4.95 -20.28
CA ALA A 199 -9.27 -6.37 -20.33
C ALA A 199 -10.55 -6.63 -21.13
N ASN A 200 -11.57 -5.77 -20.98
CA ASN A 200 -12.81 -5.88 -21.74
C ASN A 200 -12.59 -5.64 -23.24
N THR A 201 -11.73 -4.68 -23.62
CA THR A 201 -11.38 -4.42 -25.03
C THR A 201 -10.45 -5.49 -25.62
N PHE A 202 -9.57 -6.08 -24.81
CA PHE A 202 -8.60 -7.09 -25.25
C PHE A 202 -9.19 -8.51 -25.39
N ARG A 203 -10.40 -8.75 -24.87
CA ARG A 203 -11.01 -10.08 -24.82
C ARG A 203 -11.23 -10.66 -26.23
N GLN A 204 -10.92 -11.95 -26.38
CA GLN A 204 -11.25 -12.80 -27.53
C GLN A 204 -11.77 -14.16 -27.05
N ASP A 205 -12.41 -14.93 -27.92
CA ASP A 205 -12.97 -16.25 -27.57
C ASP A 205 -11.89 -17.24 -27.08
N ASP A 206 -10.68 -17.18 -27.66
CA ASP A 206 -9.56 -18.05 -27.30
C ASP A 206 -8.70 -17.53 -26.13
N LEU A 207 -9.11 -16.42 -25.51
CA LEU A 207 -8.33 -15.69 -24.52
C LEU A 207 -9.08 -15.60 -23.19
N GLU A 208 -8.60 -16.33 -22.19
CA GLU A 208 -9.21 -16.38 -20.87
C GLU A 208 -8.58 -15.32 -19.95
N ILE A 209 -9.27 -14.19 -19.79
CA ILE A 209 -8.89 -13.19 -18.78
C ILE A 209 -9.15 -13.76 -17.38
N VAL A 210 -8.10 -13.87 -16.58
CA VAL A 210 -8.16 -14.41 -15.21
C VAL A 210 -8.41 -13.30 -14.19
N MET A 211 -7.66 -12.20 -14.27
CA MET A 211 -7.79 -11.08 -13.33
C MET A 211 -7.18 -9.78 -13.90
N SER A 212 -7.66 -8.64 -13.40
CA SER A 212 -7.19 -7.30 -13.76
C SER A 212 -6.95 -6.52 -12.47
N ILE A 213 -5.70 -6.37 -12.06
CA ILE A 213 -5.36 -5.89 -10.72
C ILE A 213 -4.03 -5.12 -10.68
N LEU A 214 -3.95 -4.09 -9.85
CA LEU A 214 -2.67 -3.43 -9.55
C LEU A 214 -1.66 -4.41 -8.92
N SER A 215 -0.37 -4.09 -9.06
CA SER A 215 0.70 -4.74 -8.30
C SER A 215 1.07 -3.88 -7.09
N ASN A 216 1.21 -4.50 -5.92
CA ASN A 216 1.83 -3.87 -4.76
C ASN A 216 3.36 -3.96 -4.79
N TYR A 217 3.93 -4.83 -5.62
CA TYR A 217 5.36 -4.83 -5.90
C TYR A 217 5.66 -3.81 -7.01
N VAL A 218 6.16 -2.64 -6.60
CA VAL A 218 6.41 -1.47 -7.45
C VAL A 218 7.87 -1.02 -7.35
N PRO A 219 8.81 -1.76 -7.97
CA PRO A 219 10.24 -1.44 -7.90
C PRO A 219 10.57 -0.06 -8.49
N GLU A 220 9.74 0.42 -9.41
CA GLU A 220 9.85 1.76 -10.02
C GLU A 220 9.04 2.84 -9.28
N CYS A 221 8.61 2.59 -8.04
CA CYS A 221 8.03 3.59 -7.15
C CYS A 221 8.94 3.76 -5.92
N LEU A 222 10.16 4.22 -6.16
CA LEU A 222 11.27 4.16 -5.22
C LEU A 222 11.65 5.55 -4.68
N VAL A 223 11.84 5.62 -3.36
CA VAL A 223 12.40 6.78 -2.66
C VAL A 223 13.69 6.36 -1.99
N ARG A 224 14.71 7.22 -2.06
CA ARG A 224 15.96 7.07 -1.32
C ARG A 224 15.99 8.07 -0.19
N ALA A 225 16.39 7.62 1.00
CA ALA A 225 16.73 8.48 2.12
C ALA A 225 18.11 8.11 2.64
N GLU A 226 18.93 9.11 2.96
CA GLU A 226 20.29 8.94 3.46
C GLU A 226 20.62 9.95 4.57
N VAL A 227 21.57 9.56 5.41
CA VAL A 227 22.21 10.41 6.43
C VAL A 227 23.71 10.19 6.31
N SER A 228 24.49 11.22 6.61
CA SER A 228 25.95 11.09 6.58
C SER A 228 26.60 12.11 7.53
N CYS A 229 27.75 11.74 8.07
CA CYS A 229 28.67 12.65 8.75
C CYS A 229 30.09 12.10 8.65
N PRO A 230 31.13 12.94 8.82
CA PRO A 230 32.49 12.44 9.02
C PRO A 230 32.56 11.49 10.22
N ILE A 231 33.44 10.47 10.16
CA ILE A 231 33.59 9.48 11.25
C ILE A 231 33.91 10.17 12.57
N ARG A 232 34.83 11.15 12.56
CA ARG A 232 35.20 11.95 13.74
C ARG A 232 34.02 12.63 14.44
N ASP A 233 32.91 12.84 13.72
CA ASP A 233 31.73 13.55 14.22
C ASP A 233 30.60 12.58 14.59
N PHE A 234 30.77 11.26 14.43
CA PHE A 234 29.69 10.27 14.60
C PHE A 234 29.14 10.25 16.04
N THR A 235 29.77 9.52 16.98
CA THR A 235 29.32 9.45 18.37
C THR A 235 30.39 8.88 19.30
N GLY A 236 30.27 9.20 20.59
CA GLY A 236 31.10 8.66 21.67
C GLY A 236 32.55 9.15 21.66
N GLU A 237 33.34 8.62 22.60
CA GLU A 237 34.77 8.95 22.75
C GLU A 237 35.65 8.27 21.69
N ASP A 238 35.20 7.15 21.11
CA ASP A 238 35.85 6.45 19.99
C ASP A 238 34.88 6.30 18.79
N PRO A 239 34.74 7.35 17.96
CA PRO A 239 33.81 7.34 16.84
C PRO A 239 34.12 6.28 15.77
N GLU A 240 35.40 5.92 15.59
CA GLU A 240 35.82 4.91 14.62
C GLU A 240 35.35 3.51 15.04
N TYR A 241 35.50 3.19 16.33
CA TYR A 241 34.96 1.95 16.88
C TYR A 241 33.44 1.84 16.68
N TYR A 242 32.69 2.90 16.98
CA TYR A 242 31.22 2.88 16.82
C TYR A 242 30.81 2.79 15.35
N ALA A 243 31.47 3.50 14.44
CA ALA A 243 31.21 3.41 13.01
C ALA A 243 31.47 1.99 12.47
N ARG A 244 32.61 1.38 12.84
CA ARG A 244 32.94 0.00 12.46
C ARG A 244 31.92 -1.00 13.01
N ARG A 245 31.46 -0.82 14.25
CA ARG A 245 30.41 -1.67 14.84
C ARG A 245 29.07 -1.53 14.12
N PHE A 246 28.68 -0.31 13.77
CA PHE A 246 27.46 -0.07 13.00
C PHE A 246 27.55 -0.73 11.61
N TYR A 247 28.67 -0.55 10.92
CA TYR A 247 28.94 -1.21 9.64
C TYR A 247 28.85 -2.74 9.76
N ASN A 248 29.50 -3.35 10.75
CA ASN A 248 29.44 -4.79 10.99
C ASN A 248 28.01 -5.27 11.28
N ALA A 249 27.21 -4.50 12.03
CA ALA A 249 25.82 -4.85 12.29
C ALA A 249 24.99 -4.91 10.99
N VAL A 250 25.24 -4.01 10.03
CA VAL A 250 24.63 -4.05 8.70
C VAL A 250 25.14 -5.26 7.90
N GLN A 251 26.44 -5.56 7.94
CA GLN A 251 26.98 -6.74 7.26
C GLN A 251 26.41 -8.05 7.81
N ILE A 252 26.23 -8.16 9.13
CA ILE A 252 25.58 -9.31 9.77
C ILE A 252 24.14 -9.44 9.29
N ALA A 253 23.38 -8.34 9.22
CA ALA A 253 22.00 -8.38 8.71
C ALA A 253 21.94 -8.83 7.24
N ASN A 254 22.91 -8.47 6.40
CA ASN A 254 22.99 -8.96 5.02
C ASN A 254 23.36 -10.45 4.92
N ALA A 255 24.11 -10.98 5.89
CA ALA A 255 24.61 -12.36 5.88
C ALA A 255 23.66 -13.37 6.56
N GLU A 256 22.85 -12.94 7.53
CA GLU A 256 22.02 -13.80 8.37
C GLU A 256 20.51 -13.48 8.22
N PRO A 257 19.72 -14.29 7.49
CA PRO A 257 18.29 -14.08 7.30
C PRO A 257 17.46 -14.01 8.59
N TYR A 258 17.88 -14.65 9.69
CA TYR A 258 17.18 -14.49 10.98
C TYR A 258 17.37 -13.10 11.59
N ARG A 259 18.38 -12.35 11.14
CA ARG A 259 18.66 -10.99 11.59
C ARG A 259 18.07 -9.92 10.66
N ALA A 260 18.02 -10.19 9.35
CA ALA A 260 17.45 -9.31 8.32
C ALA A 260 15.98 -8.98 8.60
#